data_AF-A0A1Q8BC30-F1
#
_entry.id   AF-A0A1Q8BC30-F1
#
_cell.length_a   1.000
_cell.length_b   1.000
_cell.length_c   1.000
_cell.angle_alpha   90.00
_cell.angle_beta   90.00
_cell.angle_gamma   90.00
#
_symmetry.space_group_name_H-M   'P 1'
#
loop_
_entity.id
_entity.type
_entity.pdbx_description
1 polymer ?
#
loop_
_entity_poly.entity_id
_entity_poly.type
_entity_poly.pdbx_seq_one_letter_code
_entity_poly.pdbx_strand_id
1 'polypeptide(L)'
;MTVTPQLCCVECYSPLGAELRCTKCGKTYPRAQNGAPVLMTALDRAQFTVLLDREEGAQMQASYVRRRERNWIRKFFPPEPVYVNPQAPPLPVPRPGACVWLGGAGLDLPGFIDLDVAPSAGVDIVANAARLPFEPSSCDLIACLALLEHVTDPEKVVGEIYRVLKPGGEVQVVVPFCHPYHAYPADYWRFSRERLQNMFTTFHRRGLGDQR
;
A
#
# COMPACT_ATOMS: atom_id res chain seq x y z
N MET A 1 17.52 10.81 -5.61
CA MET A 1 17.72 9.40 -5.23
C MET A 1 16.73 9.09 -4.12
N THR A 2 15.91 8.05 -4.29
CA THR A 2 14.95 7.59 -3.28
C THR A 2 15.71 7.04 -2.07
N VAL A 3 15.34 7.44 -0.86
CA VAL A 3 15.97 6.93 0.37
C VAL A 3 15.10 5.80 0.93
N THR A 4 15.66 4.60 1.02
CA THR A 4 14.97 3.46 1.64
C THR A 4 15.11 3.51 3.16
N PRO A 5 14.00 3.49 3.94
CA PRO A 5 14.09 3.36 5.39
C PRO A 5 14.77 2.05 5.79
N GLN A 6 15.36 2.02 6.98
CA GLN A 6 15.89 0.79 7.57
C GLN A 6 14.76 -0.25 7.70
N LEU A 7 14.97 -1.43 7.10
CA LEU A 7 14.02 -2.53 7.20
C LEU A 7 14.06 -3.16 8.59
N CYS A 8 12.88 -3.51 9.10
CA CYS A 8 12.69 -4.16 10.40
C CYS A 8 12.01 -5.52 10.26
N CYS A 9 12.32 -6.40 11.21
CA CYS A 9 11.67 -7.69 11.35
C CYS A 9 10.20 -7.49 11.72
N VAL A 10 9.28 -8.04 10.93
CA VAL A 10 7.84 -7.92 11.18
C VAL A 10 7.36 -8.68 12.44
N GLU A 11 8.18 -9.59 12.98
CA GLU A 11 7.84 -10.34 14.21
C GLU A 11 8.20 -9.57 15.50
N CYS A 12 9.23 -8.72 15.47
CA CYS A 12 9.77 -8.10 16.69
C CYS A 12 10.27 -6.66 16.54
N TYR A 13 10.10 -6.06 15.35
CA TYR A 13 10.50 -4.72 14.95
C TYR A 13 11.98 -4.36 15.13
N SER A 14 12.86 -5.35 15.30
CA SER A 14 14.31 -5.11 15.32
C SER A 14 14.87 -4.98 13.90
N PRO A 15 15.94 -4.19 13.69
CA PRO A 15 16.54 -4.01 12.37
C PRO A 15 16.93 -5.32 11.70
N LEU A 16 16.74 -5.40 10.38
CA LEU A 16 17.19 -6.51 9.53
C LEU A 16 18.58 -6.22 8.97
N GLY A 17 19.44 -7.23 8.98
CA GLY A 17 20.73 -7.19 8.29
C GLY A 17 20.59 -7.37 6.77
N ALA A 18 21.73 -7.30 6.06
CA ALA A 18 21.79 -7.38 4.59
C ALA A 18 21.15 -8.64 3.98
N GLU A 19 21.20 -9.77 4.71
CA GLU A 19 20.61 -11.04 4.29
C GLU A 19 19.13 -11.20 4.68
N LEU A 20 18.45 -10.11 5.08
CA LEU A 20 17.07 -10.15 5.59
C LEU A 20 16.90 -11.08 6.79
N ARG A 21 17.95 -11.21 7.60
CA ARG A 21 17.95 -11.96 8.86
C ARG A 21 17.86 -11.00 10.03
N CYS A 22 16.92 -11.28 10.94
CA CYS A 22 16.77 -10.55 12.19
C CYS A 22 17.83 -11.00 13.19
N THR A 23 18.57 -10.06 13.74
CA THR A 23 19.60 -10.33 14.76
C THR A 23 19.02 -10.67 16.13
N LYS A 24 17.79 -10.23 16.42
CA LYS A 24 17.12 -10.45 17.71
C LYS A 24 16.39 -11.80 17.79
N CYS A 25 15.48 -12.07 16.85
CA CYS A 25 14.67 -13.29 16.88
C CYS A 25 15.15 -14.39 15.92
N GLY A 26 16.21 -14.13 15.15
CA GLY A 26 16.79 -15.10 14.21
C GLY A 26 15.97 -15.38 12.95
N LYS A 27 14.79 -14.78 12.79
CA LYS A 27 13.92 -14.97 11.61
C LYS A 27 14.62 -14.48 10.35
N THR A 28 14.53 -15.27 9.28
CA THR A 28 15.02 -14.92 7.95
C THR A 28 13.85 -14.80 6.99
N TYR A 29 13.90 -13.82 6.11
CA TYR A 29 12.88 -13.57 5.10
C TYR A 29 13.41 -13.86 3.70
N PRO A 30 12.62 -14.52 2.82
CA PRO A 30 13.03 -14.77 1.45
C PRO A 30 12.86 -13.52 0.58
N ARG A 31 13.34 -13.61 -0.66
CA ARG A 31 13.07 -12.64 -1.73
C ARG A 31 12.14 -13.26 -2.77
N ALA A 32 11.28 -12.44 -3.35
CA ALA A 32 10.45 -12.80 -4.49
C ALA A 32 11.29 -12.89 -5.77
N GLN A 33 10.68 -13.38 -6.87
CA GLN A 33 11.37 -13.54 -8.16
C GLN A 33 11.89 -12.20 -8.72
N ASN A 34 11.19 -11.10 -8.43
CA ASN A 34 11.60 -9.74 -8.79
C ASN A 34 12.72 -9.18 -7.88
N GLY A 35 13.20 -9.95 -6.89
CA GLY A 35 14.24 -9.56 -5.93
C GLY A 35 13.74 -8.84 -4.67
N ALA A 36 12.45 -8.46 -4.62
CA ALA A 36 11.85 -7.77 -3.49
C ALA A 36 11.86 -8.63 -2.21
N PRO A 37 12.23 -8.09 -1.04
CA PRO A 37 12.13 -8.80 0.24
C PRO A 37 10.66 -9.12 0.56
N VAL A 38 10.40 -10.36 1.01
CA VAL A 38 9.06 -10.82 1.41
C VAL A 38 8.94 -10.88 2.93
N LEU A 39 8.58 -9.75 3.52
CA LEU A 39 8.52 -9.48 4.96
C LEU A 39 7.11 -9.73 5.49
N MET A 40 6.77 -11.02 5.60
CA MET A 40 5.46 -11.50 6.05
C MET A 40 5.62 -12.42 7.26
N THR A 41 4.77 -12.27 8.27
CA THR A 41 4.68 -13.27 9.36
C THR A 41 4.06 -14.57 8.84
N ALA A 42 4.11 -15.63 9.65
CA ALA A 42 3.43 -16.88 9.30
C ALA A 42 1.91 -16.70 9.09
N LEU A 43 1.27 -15.84 9.88
CA LEU A 43 -0.15 -15.52 9.74
C LEU A 43 -0.42 -14.71 8.47
N ASP A 44 0.41 -13.71 8.17
CA ASP A 44 0.25 -12.92 6.94
C ASP A 44 0.40 -13.82 5.71
N ARG A 45 1.38 -14.74 5.70
CA ARG A 45 1.55 -15.71 4.61
C ARG A 45 0.32 -16.59 4.44
N ALA A 46 -0.22 -17.13 5.54
CA ALA A 46 -1.45 -17.93 5.47
C ALA A 46 -2.62 -17.12 4.88
N GLN A 47 -2.79 -15.86 5.33
CA GLN A 47 -3.85 -14.96 4.85
C GLN A 47 -3.71 -14.63 3.36
N PHE A 48 -2.49 -14.36 2.88
CA PHE A 48 -2.22 -13.90 1.52
C PHE A 48 -1.66 -14.99 0.60
N THR A 49 -1.78 -16.27 0.98
CA THR A 49 -1.26 -17.42 0.21
C THR A 49 -1.65 -17.34 -1.27
N VAL A 50 -2.90 -16.95 -1.57
CA VAL A 50 -3.40 -16.85 -2.96
C VAL A 50 -2.63 -15.81 -3.78
N LEU A 51 -2.27 -14.67 -3.19
CA LEU A 51 -1.53 -13.61 -3.87
C LEU A 51 -0.03 -13.87 -3.93
N LEU A 52 0.53 -14.54 -2.93
CA LEU A 52 1.97 -14.81 -2.83
C LEU A 52 2.40 -16.02 -3.66
N ASP A 53 1.62 -17.11 -3.61
CA ASP A 53 2.11 -18.44 -3.98
C ASP A 53 1.25 -19.15 -5.02
N ARG A 54 0.10 -18.58 -5.44
CA ARG A 54 -0.80 -19.27 -6.35
C ARG A 54 -1.02 -18.57 -7.70
N GLU A 55 -1.29 -19.41 -8.70
CA GLU A 55 -1.59 -18.99 -10.06
C GLU A 55 -2.84 -18.11 -10.13
N GLU A 56 -3.83 -18.31 -9.25
CA GLU A 56 -5.03 -17.47 -9.21
C GLU A 56 -4.70 -16.01 -8.85
N GLY A 57 -3.70 -15.76 -7.99
CA GLY A 57 -3.22 -14.41 -7.69
C GLY A 57 -2.58 -13.74 -8.90
N ALA A 58 -1.77 -14.48 -9.65
CA ALA A 58 -1.17 -14.01 -10.90
C ALA A 58 -2.24 -13.72 -11.98
N GLN A 59 -3.27 -14.56 -12.10
CA GLN A 59 -4.40 -14.34 -12.99
C GLN A 59 -5.23 -13.11 -12.58
N MET A 60 -5.46 -12.93 -11.27
CA MET A 60 -6.14 -11.76 -10.74
C MET A 60 -5.38 -10.48 -11.07
N GLN A 61 -4.05 -10.48 -10.88
CA GLN A 61 -3.18 -9.36 -11.24
C GLN A 61 -3.22 -9.08 -12.74
N ALA A 62 -3.13 -10.12 -13.57
CA ALA A 62 -3.22 -9.99 -15.03
C ALA A 62 -4.56 -9.41 -15.49
N SER A 63 -5.67 -9.78 -14.83
CA SER A 63 -6.98 -9.21 -15.12
C SER A 63 -7.04 -7.70 -14.81
N TYR A 64 -6.36 -7.26 -13.75
CA TYR A 64 -6.29 -5.86 -13.36
C TYR A 64 -5.45 -5.04 -14.34
N VAL A 65 -4.28 -5.57 -14.74
CA VAL A 65 -3.44 -4.98 -15.80
C VAL A 65 -4.23 -4.85 -17.10
N ARG A 66 -4.92 -5.91 -17.51
CA ARG A 66 -5.74 -5.92 -18.74
C ARG A 66 -6.88 -4.90 -18.73
N ARG A 67 -7.50 -4.66 -17.56
CA ARG A 67 -8.50 -3.58 -17.43
C ARG A 67 -7.89 -2.21 -17.73
N ARG A 68 -6.62 -1.99 -17.39
CA ARG A 68 -5.95 -0.69 -17.61
C ARG A 68 -5.40 -0.53 -19.02
N GLU A 69 -5.29 -1.60 -19.81
CA GLU A 69 -4.89 -1.53 -21.21
C GLU A 69 -5.89 -0.71 -22.04
N ARG A 70 -5.34 0.24 -22.80
CA ARG A 70 -6.11 1.19 -23.61
C ARG A 70 -6.58 0.52 -24.90
N ASN A 71 -7.46 -0.47 -24.79
CA ASN A 71 -8.00 -1.18 -25.95
C ASN A 71 -9.11 -0.37 -26.60
N TRP A 72 -8.99 -0.13 -27.92
CA TRP A 72 -10.00 0.62 -28.70
C TRP A 72 -11.41 0.00 -28.60
N ILE A 73 -11.48 -1.32 -28.38
CA ILE A 73 -12.72 -2.06 -28.14
C ILE A 73 -13.43 -1.62 -26.84
N ARG A 74 -12.68 -1.15 -25.83
CA ARG A 74 -13.24 -0.63 -24.56
C ARG A 74 -14.16 0.58 -24.77
N LYS A 75 -14.06 1.27 -25.92
CA LYS A 75 -14.97 2.37 -26.29
C LYS A 75 -16.40 1.92 -26.62
N PHE A 76 -16.63 0.63 -26.87
CA PHE A 76 -17.97 0.07 -27.15
C PHE A 76 -18.68 -0.44 -25.89
N PHE A 77 -17.99 -0.48 -24.75
CA PHE A 77 -18.59 -0.84 -23.48
C PHE A 77 -19.11 0.42 -22.77
N PRO A 78 -20.20 0.32 -21.99
CA PRO A 78 -20.65 1.44 -21.17
C PRO A 78 -19.51 1.91 -20.25
N PRO A 79 -19.45 3.21 -19.91
CA PRO A 79 -18.50 3.69 -18.93
C PRO A 79 -18.67 2.88 -17.65
N GLU A 80 -17.55 2.55 -17.00
CA GLU A 80 -17.62 1.94 -15.67
C GLU A 80 -18.45 2.86 -14.77
N PRO A 81 -19.33 2.31 -13.90
CA PRO A 81 -20.16 3.11 -12.99
C PRO A 81 -19.31 3.63 -11.82
N VAL A 82 -18.22 4.31 -12.17
CA VAL A 82 -17.18 4.85 -11.30
C VAL A 82 -17.23 6.37 -11.45
N TYR A 83 -17.47 7.05 -10.35
CA TYR A 83 -17.34 8.50 -10.31
C TYR A 83 -15.91 8.87 -9.93
N VAL A 84 -15.18 9.45 -10.88
CA VAL A 84 -13.87 10.04 -10.62
C VAL A 84 -14.10 11.47 -10.15
N ASN A 85 -13.68 11.78 -8.93
CA ASN A 85 -13.76 13.13 -8.40
C ASN A 85 -12.82 14.07 -9.20
N PRO A 86 -13.33 15.04 -9.98
CA PRO A 86 -12.48 15.96 -10.74
C PRO A 86 -11.70 16.91 -9.82
N GLN A 87 -12.13 17.07 -8.57
CA GLN A 87 -11.46 17.86 -7.52
C GLN A 87 -10.50 17.00 -6.68
N ALA A 88 -10.24 15.74 -7.07
CA ALA A 88 -9.26 14.91 -6.39
C ALA A 88 -7.88 15.60 -6.43
N PRO A 89 -7.17 15.69 -5.30
CA PRO A 89 -5.81 16.22 -5.30
C PRO A 89 -4.91 15.36 -6.22
N PRO A 90 -3.87 15.96 -6.83
CA PRO A 90 -2.92 15.19 -7.62
C PRO A 90 -2.22 14.12 -6.76
N LEU A 91 -1.57 13.16 -7.42
CA LEU A 91 -0.70 12.21 -6.75
C LEU A 91 0.38 12.94 -5.93
N PRO A 92 0.80 12.35 -4.80
CA PRO A 92 1.76 13.01 -3.92
C PRO A 92 3.09 13.19 -4.64
N VAL A 93 3.69 14.37 -4.48
CA VAL A 93 5.02 14.68 -5.02
C VAL A 93 6.08 14.21 -4.02
N PRO A 94 7.12 13.46 -4.44
CA PRO A 94 8.15 12.98 -3.53
C PRO A 94 8.91 14.16 -2.91
N ARG A 95 9.42 13.95 -1.69
CA ARG A 95 10.19 14.94 -0.93
C ARG A 95 11.56 14.35 -0.57
N PRO A 96 12.55 15.17 -0.19
CA PRO A 96 13.80 14.64 0.34
C PRO A 96 13.54 13.67 1.51
N GLY A 97 14.16 12.50 1.46
CA GLY A 97 13.97 11.45 2.45
C GLY A 97 13.19 10.24 1.91
N ALA A 98 12.55 9.51 2.82
CA ALA A 98 11.87 8.27 2.51
C ALA A 98 10.39 8.51 2.21
N CYS A 99 10.01 8.23 0.97
CA CYS A 99 8.62 8.26 0.50
C CYS A 99 8.17 6.83 0.22
N VAL A 100 7.05 6.40 0.82
CA VAL A 100 6.55 5.01 0.69
C VAL A 100 5.13 5.04 0.11
N TRP A 101 4.86 4.22 -0.88
CA TRP A 101 3.52 3.98 -1.41
C TRP A 101 3.02 2.62 -0.93
N LEU A 102 1.93 2.63 -0.18
CA LEU A 102 1.24 1.43 0.27
C LEU A 102 0.17 1.03 -0.75
N GLY A 103 0.23 -0.21 -1.23
CA GLY A 103 -0.70 -0.76 -2.20
C GLY A 103 -0.48 -0.25 -3.62
N GLY A 104 0.78 -0.03 -4.03
CA GLY A 104 1.07 0.51 -5.36
C GLY A 104 0.92 -0.50 -6.49
N ALA A 105 0.82 -1.79 -6.20
CA ALA A 105 0.63 -2.87 -7.17
C ALA A 105 1.66 -2.87 -8.32
N GLY A 106 2.88 -2.39 -8.06
CA GLY A 106 3.99 -2.31 -9.01
C GLY A 106 3.92 -1.13 -9.97
N LEU A 107 3.08 -0.14 -9.69
CA LEU A 107 2.93 1.04 -10.53
C LEU A 107 4.05 2.05 -10.29
N ASP A 108 4.44 2.74 -11.35
CA ASP A 108 5.47 3.77 -11.26
C ASP A 108 4.91 5.04 -10.61
N LEU A 109 5.41 5.34 -9.41
CA LEU A 109 5.29 6.63 -8.75
C LEU A 109 6.70 7.12 -8.41
N PRO A 110 7.32 7.95 -9.28
CA PRO A 110 8.72 8.30 -9.15
C PRO A 110 9.08 8.86 -7.78
N GLY A 111 10.14 8.34 -7.19
CA GLY A 111 10.63 8.77 -5.88
C GLY A 111 9.94 8.11 -4.69
N PHE A 112 9.02 7.17 -4.91
CA PHE A 112 8.40 6.35 -3.87
C PHE A 112 8.94 4.93 -3.90
N ILE A 113 8.89 4.27 -2.74
CA ILE A 113 9.12 2.85 -2.56
C ILE A 113 7.76 2.17 -2.55
N ASP A 114 7.52 1.25 -3.48
CA ASP A 114 6.26 0.51 -3.54
C ASP A 114 6.26 -0.68 -2.57
N LEU A 115 5.27 -0.69 -1.69
CA LEU A 115 4.98 -1.78 -0.76
C LEU A 115 3.61 -2.37 -1.07
N ASP A 116 3.58 -3.65 -1.40
CA ASP A 116 2.35 -4.40 -1.68
C ASP A 116 2.37 -5.78 -1.01
N VAL A 117 1.21 -6.44 -0.94
CA VAL A 117 1.10 -7.82 -0.48
C VAL A 117 1.41 -8.83 -1.60
N ALA A 118 1.30 -8.42 -2.87
CA ALA A 118 1.61 -9.24 -4.02
C ALA A 118 3.03 -8.93 -4.57
N PRO A 119 3.82 -9.94 -4.99
CA PRO A 119 5.17 -9.75 -5.54
C PRO A 119 5.14 -9.34 -7.03
N SER A 120 4.35 -8.32 -7.35
CA SER A 120 4.15 -7.82 -8.70
C SER A 120 5.42 -7.19 -9.30
N ALA A 121 5.53 -7.16 -10.63
CA ALA A 121 6.61 -6.43 -11.30
C ALA A 121 6.51 -4.94 -10.94
N GLY A 122 7.58 -4.36 -10.38
CA GLY A 122 7.63 -2.99 -9.90
C GLY A 122 7.46 -2.81 -8.39
N VAL A 123 7.04 -3.84 -7.65
CA VAL A 123 6.95 -3.79 -6.18
C VAL A 123 8.34 -3.91 -5.56
N ASP A 124 8.71 -2.95 -4.72
CA ASP A 124 10.02 -2.90 -4.07
C ASP A 124 10.08 -3.75 -2.81
N ILE A 125 8.98 -3.84 -2.05
CA ILE A 125 8.89 -4.57 -0.77
C ILE A 125 7.55 -5.31 -0.70
N VAL A 126 7.58 -6.60 -0.37
CA VAL A 126 6.36 -7.38 -0.17
C VAL A 126 6.06 -7.50 1.32
N ALA A 127 5.03 -6.80 1.81
CA ALA A 127 4.66 -6.77 3.23
C ALA A 127 3.18 -6.41 3.45
N ASN A 128 2.66 -6.72 4.64
CA ASN A 128 1.32 -6.31 5.06
C ASN A 128 1.35 -4.88 5.61
N ALA A 129 0.54 -3.97 5.05
CA ALA A 129 0.46 -2.58 5.50
C ALA A 129 -0.02 -2.44 6.97
N ALA A 130 -0.66 -3.46 7.53
CA ALA A 130 -1.03 -3.52 8.95
C ALA A 130 0.15 -3.88 9.87
N ARG A 131 1.36 -4.05 9.30
CA ARG A 131 2.60 -4.39 9.99
C ARG A 131 3.79 -3.96 9.13
N LEU A 132 4.00 -2.65 9.03
CA LEU A 132 5.02 -2.06 8.17
C LEU A 132 6.42 -2.43 8.64
N PRO A 133 7.31 -2.89 7.73
CA PRO A 133 8.64 -3.36 8.07
C PRO A 133 9.65 -2.20 8.18
N PHE A 134 9.27 -1.09 8.80
CA PHE A 134 10.11 0.10 8.95
C PHE A 134 10.26 0.50 10.41
N GLU A 135 11.36 1.18 10.73
CA GLU A 135 11.56 1.79 12.04
C GLU A 135 10.50 2.87 12.33
N PRO A 136 10.13 3.09 13.59
CA PRO A 136 9.31 4.24 13.96
C PRO A 136 9.98 5.55 13.51
N SER A 137 9.19 6.52 13.08
CA SER A 137 9.68 7.84 12.68
C SER A 137 10.83 7.82 11.66
N SER A 138 10.72 6.99 10.64
CA SER A 138 11.72 6.82 9.58
C SER A 138 11.23 7.29 8.19
N CYS A 139 9.93 7.45 7.99
CA CYS A 139 9.32 7.89 6.75
C CYS A 139 8.97 9.39 6.76
N ASP A 140 9.16 10.06 5.63
CA ASP A 140 8.86 11.49 5.43
C ASP A 140 7.48 11.69 4.77
N LEU A 141 7.10 10.79 3.87
CA LEU A 141 5.84 10.85 3.14
C LEU A 141 5.27 9.45 2.89
N ILE A 142 3.97 9.28 3.13
CA ILE A 142 3.24 8.05 2.80
C ILE A 142 2.12 8.36 1.79
N ALA A 143 2.08 7.58 0.71
CA ALA A 143 0.94 7.50 -0.17
C ALA A 143 0.13 6.24 0.19
N CYS A 144 -1.15 6.39 0.50
CA CYS A 144 -2.09 5.29 0.73
C CYS A 144 -3.27 5.47 -0.21
N LEU A 145 -3.14 4.91 -1.42
CA LEU A 145 -4.04 5.20 -2.53
C LEU A 145 -4.79 3.92 -2.91
N ALA A 146 -6.11 3.93 -2.71
CA ALA A 146 -6.99 2.80 -2.97
C ALA A 146 -6.54 1.49 -2.26
N LEU A 147 -6.18 1.59 -0.97
CA LEU A 147 -5.72 0.46 -0.16
C LEU A 147 -6.64 0.16 1.02
N LEU A 148 -7.13 1.18 1.75
CA LEU A 148 -7.82 0.96 3.02
C LEU A 148 -9.13 0.18 2.87
N GLU A 149 -9.74 0.21 1.69
CA GLU A 149 -10.92 -0.57 1.34
C GLU A 149 -10.63 -2.07 1.19
N HIS A 150 -9.37 -2.44 0.93
CA HIS A 150 -8.93 -3.81 0.69
C HIS A 150 -8.32 -4.49 1.93
N VAL A 151 -8.23 -3.79 3.07
CA VAL A 151 -7.69 -4.34 4.32
C VAL A 151 -8.81 -4.68 5.32
N THR A 152 -8.62 -5.75 6.08
CA THR A 152 -9.60 -6.20 7.08
C THR A 152 -9.66 -5.30 8.31
N ASP A 153 -8.54 -4.65 8.67
CA ASP A 153 -8.41 -3.77 9.83
C ASP A 153 -7.69 -2.48 9.41
N PRO A 154 -8.43 -1.48 8.91
CA PRO A 154 -7.83 -0.26 8.41
C PRO A 154 -7.30 0.63 9.54
N GLU A 155 -7.85 0.57 10.75
CA GLU A 155 -7.32 1.24 11.94
C GLU A 155 -5.89 0.81 12.24
N LYS A 156 -5.58 -0.48 12.15
CA LYS A 156 -4.22 -0.99 12.33
C LYS A 156 -3.24 -0.44 11.29
N VAL A 157 -3.68 -0.30 10.03
CA VAL A 157 -2.88 0.33 8.97
C VAL A 157 -2.62 1.81 9.30
N VAL A 158 -3.64 2.55 9.76
CA VAL A 158 -3.47 3.95 10.17
C VAL A 158 -2.50 4.08 11.34
N GLY A 159 -2.56 3.16 12.31
CA GLY A 159 -1.63 3.09 13.43
C GLY A 159 -0.19 2.87 12.97
N GLU A 160 0.03 1.98 12.01
CA GLU A 160 1.36 1.75 11.42
C GLU A 160 1.87 2.95 10.61
N ILE A 161 1.01 3.59 9.81
CA ILE A 161 1.30 4.85 9.11
C ILE A 161 1.79 5.90 10.12
N TYR A 162 1.05 6.09 11.21
CA TYR A 162 1.43 7.03 12.27
C TYR A 162 2.78 6.66 12.89
N ARG A 163 2.99 5.37 13.20
CA ARG A 163 4.22 4.88 13.85
C ARG A 163 5.46 5.18 13.01
N VAL A 164 5.41 4.90 11.70
CA VAL A 164 6.60 5.02 10.84
C VAL A 164 6.85 6.44 10.35
N LEU A 165 5.85 7.32 10.36
CA LEU A 165 6.04 8.72 9.98
C LEU A 165 6.86 9.47 11.02
N LYS A 166 7.80 10.28 10.53
CA LYS A 166 8.52 11.26 11.35
C LYS A 166 7.55 12.32 11.88
N PRO A 167 7.86 12.98 13.02
CA PRO A 167 7.21 14.24 13.36
C PRO A 167 7.29 15.22 12.19
N GLY A 168 6.14 15.74 11.75
CA GLY A 168 6.04 16.61 10.56
C GLY A 168 5.98 15.88 9.21
N GLY A 169 6.10 14.55 9.20
CA GLY A 169 5.82 13.73 8.02
C GLY A 169 4.35 13.76 7.62
N GLU A 170 4.07 13.45 6.37
CA GLU A 170 2.72 13.55 5.80
C GLU A 170 2.21 12.22 5.25
N VAL A 171 0.90 12.06 5.26
CA VAL A 171 0.21 10.99 4.54
C VAL A 171 -0.85 11.57 3.62
N GLN A 172 -0.90 11.09 2.38
CA GLN A 172 -2.02 11.31 1.47
C GLN A 172 -2.82 10.01 1.36
N VAL A 173 -4.11 10.09 1.70
CA VAL A 173 -5.03 8.96 1.66
C VAL A 173 -6.10 9.21 0.62
N VAL A 174 -6.30 8.25 -0.26
CA VAL A 174 -7.37 8.26 -1.26
C VAL A 174 -8.09 6.92 -1.18
N VAL A 175 -9.41 6.94 -1.06
CA VAL A 175 -10.27 5.76 -1.02
C VAL A 175 -11.51 6.01 -1.89
N PRO A 176 -12.10 4.96 -2.47
CA PRO A 176 -13.34 5.07 -3.22
C PRO A 176 -14.52 5.36 -2.28
N PHE A 177 -15.34 6.33 -2.67
CA PHE A 177 -16.64 6.58 -2.03
C PHE A 177 -17.78 5.89 -2.80
N CYS A 178 -17.91 6.19 -4.09
CA CYS A 178 -18.90 5.61 -4.99
C CYS A 178 -18.20 4.79 -6.08
N HIS A 179 -17.82 3.56 -5.73
CA HIS A 179 -17.20 2.60 -6.64
C HIS A 179 -17.89 1.24 -6.51
N PRO A 180 -18.14 0.52 -7.61
CA PRO A 180 -18.65 -0.85 -7.56
C PRO A 180 -17.71 -1.76 -6.77
N TYR A 181 -18.25 -2.88 -6.29
CA TYR A 181 -17.44 -3.92 -5.69
C TYR A 181 -16.27 -4.32 -6.62
N HIS A 182 -15.04 -4.25 -6.10
CA HIS A 182 -13.83 -4.54 -6.86
C HIS A 182 -12.80 -5.19 -5.94
N ALA A 183 -12.71 -6.52 -5.96
CA ALA A 183 -11.79 -7.24 -5.10
C ALA A 183 -10.37 -7.29 -5.67
N TYR A 184 -9.39 -6.85 -4.88
CA TYR A 184 -7.98 -7.22 -5.03
C TYR A 184 -7.24 -7.11 -3.67
N PRO A 185 -7.17 -8.17 -2.85
CA PRO A 185 -7.82 -9.48 -2.99
C PRO A 185 -9.30 -9.49 -2.59
N ALA A 186 -9.76 -8.50 -1.82
CA ALA A 186 -11.12 -8.38 -1.30
C ALA A 186 -11.49 -6.90 -1.14
N ASP A 187 -12.76 -6.58 -0.93
CA ASP A 187 -13.28 -5.21 -0.83
C ASP A 187 -14.22 -5.13 0.38
N TYR A 188 -13.71 -4.61 1.48
CA TYR A 188 -14.31 -4.70 2.82
C TYR A 188 -15.06 -3.43 3.22
N TRP A 189 -14.65 -2.27 2.74
CA TRP A 189 -15.09 -0.99 3.30
C TRP A 189 -15.57 0.02 2.25
N ARG A 190 -16.53 0.83 2.68
CA ARG A 190 -16.96 2.05 2.00
C ARG A 190 -16.75 3.21 2.97
N PHE A 191 -15.83 4.11 2.66
CA PHE A 191 -15.43 5.18 3.57
C PHE A 191 -16.18 6.46 3.26
N SER A 192 -16.96 6.96 4.23
CA SER A 192 -17.39 8.36 4.20
C SER A 192 -16.24 9.28 4.61
N ARG A 193 -16.41 10.58 4.35
CA ARG A 193 -15.52 11.64 4.82
C ARG A 193 -15.33 11.59 6.33
N GLU A 194 -16.41 11.46 7.09
CA GLU A 194 -16.43 11.48 8.55
C GLU A 194 -15.71 10.26 9.12
N ARG A 195 -15.87 9.09 8.48
CA ARG A 195 -15.15 7.88 8.87
C ARG A 195 -13.64 8.06 8.74
N LEU A 196 -13.16 8.61 7.62
CA LEU A 196 -11.74 8.91 7.46
C LEU A 196 -11.27 9.95 8.49
N GLN A 197 -12.04 11.01 8.72
CA GLN A 197 -11.67 12.02 9.71
C GLN A 197 -11.50 11.42 11.12
N ASN A 198 -12.41 10.53 11.53
CA ASN A 198 -12.33 9.88 12.83
C ASN A 198 -11.14 8.93 12.96
N MET A 199 -10.77 8.25 11.88
CA MET A 199 -9.60 7.35 11.88
C MET A 199 -8.27 8.12 11.96
N PHE A 200 -8.19 9.30 11.35
CA PHE A 200 -6.97 10.11 11.28
C PHE A 200 -6.95 11.25 12.32
N THR A 201 -7.61 11.08 13.46
CA THR A 201 -7.68 12.08 14.55
C THR A 201 -6.33 12.45 15.15
N THR A 202 -5.33 11.58 15.04
CA THR A 202 -3.94 11.84 15.47
C THR A 202 -3.16 12.72 14.49
N PHE A 203 -3.74 13.07 13.33
CA PHE A 203 -3.11 13.87 12.30
C PHE A 203 -3.76 15.25 12.16
N HIS A 204 -2.95 16.26 11.83
CA HIS A 204 -3.45 17.55 11.42
C HIS A 204 -3.89 17.49 9.93
N ARG A 205 -5.17 17.74 9.67
CA ARG A 205 -5.70 17.78 8.31
C ARG A 205 -5.17 18.99 7.54
N ARG A 206 -4.35 18.77 6.51
CA ARG A 206 -3.88 19.83 5.59
C ARG A 206 -4.87 20.15 4.47
N GLY A 207 -5.59 19.14 4.00
CA GLY A 207 -6.58 19.29 2.95
C GLY A 207 -7.52 18.10 2.94
N LEU A 208 -8.67 18.28 2.32
CA LEU A 208 -9.56 17.22 1.92
C LEU A 208 -9.91 17.49 0.47
N GLY A 209 -10.04 16.46 -0.37
CA GLY A 209 -10.65 16.61 -1.68
C GLY A 209 -12.10 17.02 -1.47
N ASP A 210 -12.34 18.32 -1.29
CA ASP A 210 -13.69 18.85 -1.12
C ASP A 210 -14.47 18.52 -2.39
N GLN A 211 -15.68 18.02 -2.22
CA GLN A 211 -16.67 17.99 -3.29
C GLN A 211 -17.56 19.18 -3.01
N ARG A 212 -17.22 20.33 -3.57
CA ARG A 212 -18.24 21.37 -3.78
C ARG A 212 -19.03 21.03 -5.03
#